data_AF-A0A3M7TMX8-F1
#
_entry.id   AF-A0A3M7TMX8-F1
#
_cell.length_a   1.000
_cell.length_b   1.000
_cell.length_c   1.000
_cell.angle_alpha   90.00
_cell.angle_beta   90.00
_cell.angle_gamma   90.00
#
_symmetry.space_group_name_H-M   'P 1'
#
loop_
_entity.id
_entity.type
_entity.pdbx_description
1 polymer ?
#
loop_
_entity_poly.entity_id
_entity_poly.type
_entity_poly.pdbx_seq_one_letter_code
_entity_poly.pdbx_strand_id
1 'polypeptide(L)'
;MEPLYKEFYNDEEVVSAVETLKSKGVDDDNVFILTHDDDRTDRVADNADANTVSLKQQGLDTSVKNVFRKKGDELRAQFEELGFSSDKAHSLEEKLDEGKVIVVVKDAPSDLVL
;
A
#
# COMPACT_ATOMS: atom_id res chain seq x y z
N MET A 1 17.84 -8.58 -2.01
CA MET A 1 17.09 -8.68 -0.74
C MET A 1 15.63 -8.60 -1.14
N GLU A 2 14.78 -9.51 -0.65
CA GLU A 2 13.35 -9.40 -0.94
C GLU A 2 12.80 -8.16 -0.22
N PRO A 3 12.01 -7.33 -0.90
CA PRO A 3 11.38 -6.17 -0.26
C PRO A 3 10.42 -6.63 0.84
N LEU A 4 10.36 -5.88 1.93
CA LEU A 4 9.40 -6.14 3.00
C LEU A 4 8.02 -5.64 2.58
N TYR A 5 6.98 -6.34 2.99
CA TYR A 5 5.60 -5.89 2.76
C TYR A 5 4.71 -6.19 3.95
N LYS A 6 3.63 -5.42 4.06
CA LYS A 6 2.54 -5.65 5.02
C LYS A 6 1.19 -5.36 4.38
N GLU A 7 0.23 -6.20 4.70
CA GLU A 7 -1.16 -6.08 4.26
C GLU A 7 -2.00 -5.36 5.32
N PHE A 8 -2.90 -4.51 4.87
CA PHE A 8 -3.80 -3.71 5.70
C PHE A 8 -5.21 -3.80 5.15
N TYR A 9 -6.20 -3.71 6.04
CA TYR A 9 -7.61 -3.74 5.65
C TYR A 9 -8.17 -2.33 5.41
N ASN A 10 -7.64 -1.34 6.13
CA ASN A 10 -8.17 0.02 6.16
C ASN A 10 -7.07 1.06 5.93
N ASP A 11 -7.47 2.22 5.41
CA ASP A 11 -6.55 3.30 5.05
C ASP A 11 -5.86 3.92 6.29
N GLU A 12 -6.54 3.96 7.43
CA GLU A 12 -5.98 4.49 8.68
C GLU A 12 -4.78 3.67 9.19
N GLU A 13 -4.84 2.34 9.07
CA GLU A 13 -3.73 1.49 9.48
C GLU A 13 -2.52 1.66 8.57
N VAL A 14 -2.76 1.85 7.27
CA VAL A 14 -1.71 2.15 6.29
C VAL A 14 -1.00 3.44 6.65
N VAL A 15 -1.76 4.49 6.99
CA VAL A 15 -1.20 5.79 7.37
C VAL A 15 -0.32 5.66 8.61
N SER A 16 -0.84 5.05 9.67
CA SER A 16 -0.09 4.82 10.91
C SER A 16 1.18 4.01 10.68
N ALA A 17 1.13 3.00 9.80
CA ALA A 17 2.30 2.23 9.42
C ALA A 17 3.34 3.09 8.69
N VAL A 18 2.92 3.89 7.70
CA VAL A 18 3.82 4.78 6.94
C VAL A 18 4.45 5.85 7.85
N GLU A 19 3.69 6.43 8.77
CA GLU A 19 4.22 7.36 9.77
C GLU A 19 5.24 6.69 10.69
N THR A 20 4.96 5.45 11.11
CA THR A 20 5.91 4.65 11.89
C THR A 20 7.19 4.38 11.11
N LEU A 21 7.08 4.04 9.82
CA LEU A 21 8.23 3.84 8.93
C LEU A 21 9.09 5.10 8.83
N LYS A 22 8.46 6.26 8.61
CA LYS A 22 9.15 7.55 8.61
C LYS A 22 9.83 7.84 9.94
N SER A 23 9.14 7.59 11.06
CA SER A 23 9.71 7.77 12.39
C SER A 23 10.89 6.84 12.67
N LYS A 24 10.95 5.67 12.01
CA LYS A 24 12.08 4.73 12.06
C LYS A 24 13.22 5.10 11.11
N GLY A 25 13.09 6.20 10.35
CA GLY A 25 14.10 6.68 9.40
C GLY A 25 14.03 6.03 8.03
N VAL A 26 12.91 5.36 7.69
CA VAL A 26 12.69 4.87 6.33
C VAL A 26 12.28 6.04 5.44
N ASP A 27 13.03 6.21 4.35
CA ASP A 27 12.77 7.26 3.37
C ASP A 27 11.46 6.98 2.60
N ASP A 28 10.68 8.02 2.34
CA ASP A 28 9.42 7.86 1.62
C ASP A 28 9.59 7.41 0.17
N ASP A 29 10.74 7.68 -0.45
CA ASP A 29 11.06 7.14 -1.78
C ASP A 29 11.19 5.60 -1.76
N ASN A 30 11.40 4.99 -0.59
CA ASN A 30 11.49 3.54 -0.42
C ASN A 30 10.17 2.88 0.00
N VAL A 31 9.12 3.66 0.25
CA VAL A 31 7.80 3.17 0.66
C VAL A 31 6.83 3.26 -0.51
N PHE A 32 6.23 2.12 -0.85
CA PHE A 32 5.32 1.96 -1.97
C PHE A 32 3.97 1.49 -1.44
N ILE A 33 2.89 2.15 -1.86
CA ILE A 33 1.54 1.76 -1.47
C ILE A 33 0.81 1.28 -2.71
N LEU A 34 0.39 0.02 -2.68
CA LEU A 34 -0.37 -0.61 -3.76
C LEU A 34 -1.80 -0.88 -3.28
N THR A 35 -2.76 -0.47 -4.09
CA THR A 35 -4.19 -0.72 -3.86
C THR A 35 -4.87 -1.01 -5.18
N HIS A 36 -5.91 -1.85 -5.15
CA HIS A 36 -6.74 -2.10 -6.33
C HIS A 36 -7.48 -0.81 -6.70
N ASP A 37 -7.54 -0.51 -8.00
CA ASP A 37 -8.31 0.60 -8.56
C ASP A 37 -9.83 0.28 -8.55
N ASP A 38 -10.32 -0.19 -7.40
CA ASP A 38 -11.73 -0.08 -7.08
C ASP A 38 -11.91 1.30 -6.47
N ASP A 39 -12.94 1.99 -6.94
CA ASP A 39 -13.52 3.22 -6.38
C ASP A 39 -13.91 3.01 -4.90
N ARG A 40 -12.89 2.82 -4.04
CA ARG A 40 -13.03 2.62 -2.59
C ARG A 40 -13.57 3.87 -1.92
N THR A 41 -13.51 5.00 -2.62
CA THR A 41 -14.09 6.27 -2.23
C THR A 41 -15.62 6.25 -2.31
N ASP A 42 -16.21 5.56 -3.30
CA ASP A 42 -17.66 5.68 -3.56
C ASP A 42 -18.51 4.67 -2.79
N ARG A 43 -18.05 3.44 -2.56
CA ARG A 43 -18.91 2.40 -1.95
C ARG A 43 -19.13 2.52 -0.44
N VAL A 44 -18.27 3.24 0.28
CA VAL A 44 -18.41 3.43 1.75
C VAL A 44 -19.14 4.74 2.08
N ALA A 45 -19.02 5.77 1.24
CA ALA A 45 -19.65 7.07 1.47
C ALA A 45 -21.18 7.05 1.30
N ASP A 46 -21.73 6.16 0.46
CA ASP A 46 -23.18 6.16 0.16
C ASP A 46 -24.05 5.46 1.22
N ASN A 47 -23.47 4.65 2.13
CA ASN A 47 -24.25 3.86 3.10
C ASN A 47 -23.91 4.12 4.57
N ALA A 48 -22.87 4.89 4.85
CA ALA A 48 -22.56 5.30 6.20
C ALA A 48 -22.14 6.76 6.19
N ASP A 49 -22.71 7.55 7.10
CA ASP A 49 -22.21 8.84 7.60
C ASP A 49 -20.78 8.71 8.22
N ALA A 50 -19.98 7.74 7.76
CA ALA A 50 -18.61 7.50 8.15
C ALA A 50 -17.73 8.33 7.23
N ASN A 51 -16.96 9.23 7.83
CA ASN A 51 -15.88 9.95 7.17
C ASN A 51 -14.88 8.91 6.64
N THR A 52 -15.02 8.49 5.38
CA THR A 52 -14.05 7.62 4.72
C THR A 52 -12.79 8.47 4.51
N VAL A 53 -11.86 8.43 5.46
CA VAL A 53 -10.62 9.18 5.35
C VAL A 53 -9.70 8.41 4.41
N SER A 54 -9.80 8.71 3.12
CA SER A 54 -8.91 8.11 2.12
C SER A 54 -7.45 8.49 2.38
N LEU A 55 -6.49 7.65 2.00
CA LEU A 55 -5.04 7.92 2.09
C LEU A 55 -4.64 9.30 1.53
N LYS A 56 -5.36 9.77 0.50
CA LYS A 56 -5.20 11.12 -0.07
C LYS A 56 -5.55 12.23 0.92
N GLN A 57 -6.64 12.10 1.67
CA GLN A 57 -7.05 13.08 2.67
C GLN A 57 -6.16 13.05 3.92
N GLN A 58 -5.58 11.91 4.26
CA GLN A 58 -4.58 11.80 5.34
C GLN A 58 -3.18 12.29 4.94
N GLY A 59 -3.02 12.90 3.76
CA GLY A 59 -1.74 13.48 3.34
C GLY A 59 -0.68 12.45 2.98
N LEU A 60 -1.07 11.20 2.67
CA LEU A 60 -0.09 10.23 2.15
C LEU A 60 0.37 10.58 0.74
N ASP A 61 -0.47 11.19 -0.09
CA ASP A 61 -0.11 11.64 -1.44
C ASP A 61 1.08 12.64 -1.43
N THR A 62 1.19 13.44 -0.36
CA THR A 62 2.34 14.33 -0.15
C THR A 62 3.48 13.68 0.65
N SER A 63 3.19 12.59 1.34
CA SER A 63 4.15 11.90 2.22
C SER A 63 4.85 10.73 1.56
N VAL A 64 4.30 10.15 0.49
CA VAL A 64 4.90 9.06 -0.29
C VAL A 64 4.70 9.34 -1.77
N LYS A 65 5.80 9.32 -2.52
CA LYS A 65 5.80 9.61 -3.95
C LYS A 65 5.30 8.43 -4.80
N ASN A 66 5.25 7.24 -4.22
CA ASN A 66 5.08 5.97 -4.94
C ASN A 66 3.77 5.25 -4.59
N VAL A 67 2.64 5.93 -4.80
CA VAL A 67 1.30 5.34 -4.63
C VAL A 67 0.80 4.82 -5.98
N PHE A 68 0.63 3.51 -6.09
CA PHE A 68 0.16 2.85 -7.31
C PHE A 68 -1.28 2.37 -7.14
N ARG A 69 -2.14 2.80 -8.05
CA ARG A 69 -3.55 2.38 -8.16
C ARG A 69 -3.76 1.83 -9.55
N LYS A 70 -3.88 0.51 -9.66
CA LYS A 70 -3.89 -0.23 -10.92
C LYS A 70 -4.79 -1.45 -10.80
N LYS A 71 -5.04 -2.13 -11.93
CA LYS A 71 -5.87 -3.34 -12.00
C LYS A 71 -5.03 -4.53 -12.44
N GLY A 72 -5.27 -5.69 -11.82
CA GLY A 72 -4.75 -7.00 -12.21
C GLY A 72 -3.30 -7.04 -12.71
N ASP A 73 -3.13 -7.24 -14.02
CA ASP A 73 -1.81 -7.40 -14.67
C ASP A 73 -0.83 -6.25 -14.43
N GLU A 74 -1.32 -5.01 -14.34
CA GLU A 74 -0.46 -3.86 -14.01
C GLU A 74 0.05 -3.92 -12.58
N LEU A 75 -0.74 -4.43 -11.63
CA LEU A 75 -0.30 -4.63 -10.25
C LEU A 75 0.78 -5.71 -10.15
N ARG A 76 0.61 -6.82 -10.88
CA ARG A 76 1.59 -7.91 -10.91
C ARG A 76 2.93 -7.44 -11.44
N ALA A 77 2.93 -6.74 -12.58
CA ALA A 77 4.13 -6.13 -13.13
C ALA A 77 4.79 -5.18 -12.12
N GLN A 78 4.00 -4.38 -11.40
CA GLN A 78 4.53 -3.47 -10.41
C GLN A 78 5.19 -4.20 -9.23
N PHE A 79 4.60 -5.28 -8.73
CA PHE A 79 5.22 -6.12 -7.71
C PHE A 79 6.54 -6.74 -8.21
N GLU A 80 6.59 -7.20 -9.45
CA GLU A 80 7.82 -7.73 -10.05
C GLU A 80 8.91 -6.65 -10.15
N GLU A 81 8.55 -5.43 -10.54
CA GLU A 81 9.48 -4.27 -10.56
C GLU A 81 9.98 -3.88 -9.16
N LEU A 82 9.17 -4.09 -8.13
CA LEU A 82 9.57 -3.89 -6.73
C LEU A 82 10.54 -4.97 -6.24
N GLY A 83 10.61 -6.11 -6.92
CA GLY A 83 11.51 -7.21 -6.62
C GLY A 83 10.83 -8.46 -6.07
N PHE A 84 9.50 -8.57 -6.19
CA PHE A 84 8.78 -9.81 -5.88
C PHE A 84 8.83 -10.78 -7.06
N SER A 85 8.82 -12.09 -6.77
CA SER A 85 8.67 -13.12 -7.80
C SER A 85 7.25 -13.11 -8.36
N SER A 86 7.07 -13.58 -9.61
CA SER A 86 5.76 -13.62 -10.28
C SER A 86 4.68 -14.37 -9.46
N ASP A 87 5.03 -15.50 -8.83
CA ASP A 87 4.11 -16.23 -7.94
C ASP A 87 3.64 -15.38 -6.75
N LYS A 88 4.56 -14.58 -6.18
CA LYS A 88 4.27 -13.72 -5.04
C LYS A 88 3.44 -12.52 -5.47
N ALA A 89 3.78 -11.91 -6.60
CA ALA A 89 3.03 -10.83 -7.22
C ALA A 89 1.57 -11.24 -7.46
N HIS A 90 1.35 -12.45 -7.96
CA HIS A 90 0.00 -13.01 -8.14
C HIS A 90 -0.76 -13.12 -6.82
N SER A 91 -0.16 -13.75 -5.79
CA SER A 91 -0.82 -13.85 -4.48
C SER A 91 -1.06 -12.51 -3.80
N LEU A 92 -0.21 -11.50 -4.04
CA LEU A 92 -0.40 -10.15 -3.51
C LEU A 92 -1.51 -9.41 -4.27
N GLU A 93 -1.61 -9.57 -5.58
CA GLU A 93 -2.70 -9.01 -6.38
C GLU A 93 -4.06 -9.60 -5.95
N GLU A 94 -4.16 -10.92 -5.73
CA GLU A 94 -5.38 -11.53 -5.18
C GLU A 94 -5.82 -10.88 -3.85
N LYS A 95 -4.86 -10.49 -2.99
CA LYS A 95 -5.14 -9.79 -1.73
C LYS A 95 -5.66 -8.37 -1.96
N LEU A 96 -5.17 -7.68 -2.99
CA LEU A 96 -5.66 -6.36 -3.37
C LEU A 96 -7.09 -6.43 -3.93
N ASP A 97 -7.42 -7.48 -4.68
CA ASP A 97 -8.78 -7.79 -5.14
C ASP A 97 -9.77 -8.06 -3.99
N GLU A 98 -9.29 -8.64 -2.88
CA GLU A 98 -10.07 -8.75 -1.63
C GLU A 98 -10.35 -7.38 -0.97
N GLY A 99 -9.83 -6.29 -1.54
CA GLY A 99 -9.99 -4.93 -1.04
C GLY A 99 -8.96 -4.55 0.02
N LYS A 100 -7.85 -5.28 0.15
CA LYS A 100 -6.74 -4.92 1.04
C LYS A 100 -5.84 -3.87 0.40
N VAL A 101 -5.01 -3.25 1.23
CA VAL A 101 -3.93 -2.35 0.81
C VAL A 101 -2.61 -2.98 1.20
N ILE A 102 -1.64 -2.94 0.31
CA ILE A 102 -0.30 -3.49 0.56
C ILE A 102 0.71 -2.35 0.58
N VAL A 103 1.45 -2.26 1.68
CA VAL A 103 2.59 -1.35 1.80
C VAL A 103 3.86 -2.16 1.63
N VAL A 104 4.71 -1.75 0.70
CA VAL A 104 6.00 -2.37 0.39
C VAL A 104 7.12 -1.40 0.76
N VAL A 105 8.18 -1.93 1.36
CA VAL A 105 9.41 -1.19 1.70
C VAL A 105 10.59 -1.85 1.00
N LYS A 106 11.16 -1.15 0.01
CA LYS A 106 12.22 -1.70 -0.86
C LYS A 106 13.57 -1.78 -0.17
N ASP A 107 13.93 -0.74 0.58
CA ASP A 107 15.19 -0.64 1.34
C ASP A 107 14.88 -0.62 2.84
N ALA A 108 14.26 -1.68 3.32
CA ALA A 108 13.98 -1.82 4.74
C ALA A 108 15.29 -2.10 5.50
N PRO A 109 15.62 -1.33 6.56
CA PRO A 109 16.73 -1.71 7.42
C PRO A 109 16.47 -3.10 8.02
N SER A 110 17.52 -3.90 8.22
CA SER A 110 17.42 -5.29 8.66
C SER A 110 16.69 -5.50 10.00
N ASP A 111 16.57 -4.42 10.79
CA ASP A 111 15.91 -4.37 12.10
C ASP A 111 14.44 -3.87 12.01
N LEU A 112 13.95 -3.60 10.80
CA LEU A 112 12.61 -3.08 10.59
C LEU A 112 11.56 -4.18 10.76
N VAL A 113 10.84 -4.13 11.88
CA VAL A 113 9.60 -4.89 12.06
C VAL A 113 8.41 -4.03 11.63
N LEU A 114 7.68 -4.52 10.63
CA LEU A 114 6.45 -3.92 10.10
C LEU A 114 5.23 -4.26 10.95
#